data_AF-A0AAN8ZJP9-F1
#
_entry.id   AF-A0AAN8ZJP9-F1
#
_cell.length_a   1.000
_cell.length_b   1.000
_cell.length_c   1.000
_cell.angle_alpha   90.00
_cell.angle_beta   90.00
_cell.angle_gamma   90.00
#
_symmetry.space_group_name_H-M   'P 1'
#
loop_
_entity.id
_entity.type
_entity.pdbx_description
1 polymer ?
#
loop_
_entity_poly.entity_id
_entity_poly.type
_entity_poly.pdbx_seq_one_letter_code
_entity_poly.pdbx_strand_id
1 'polypeptide(L)'
;MAALQQSPIAFPSSRITSRLHSHNPLKLSFSRTIPSLKLPKLAAKLAGKSKSKSRASGPKMADSAAGSYASALADVAKSNETLETTSADLEKVDKIFSDPTVLDFFVNPTIDLDTKRKILDEISSTSALQPHVSNFLNILVDMKRIDLIKEIIKEFELVCNKLTDTELAIVSSVVKLDQQHLAQIAKGVQRLTGAKNVRIKTVIDPTLVAGFTIRYGNSGSKLIDMSVKKQLEDLAAQLDLGDIQLAA
;
A
#
# COMPACT_ATOMS: atom_id res chain seq x y z
N MET A 1 77.22 -1.08 3.18
CA MET A 1 76.13 -0.12 2.93
C MET A 1 75.03 -0.40 3.93
N ALA A 2 74.61 0.65 4.64
CA ALA A 2 73.44 0.89 5.52
C ALA A 2 72.63 -0.33 6.03
N ALA A 3 72.49 -0.58 7.34
CA ALA A 3 71.90 0.22 8.43
C ALA A 3 70.35 0.27 8.43
N LEU A 4 69.80 0.05 9.65
CA LEU A 4 68.42 0.15 10.18
C LEU A 4 67.93 -1.24 10.68
N GLN A 5 68.06 -1.65 11.96
CA GLN A 5 67.54 -1.03 13.21
C GLN A 5 66.15 -0.41 12.96
N GLN A 6 65.06 -0.85 13.61
CA GLN A 6 64.84 -0.72 15.05
C GLN A 6 63.85 -1.79 15.60
N SER A 7 64.12 -2.18 16.84
CA SER A 7 63.30 -2.86 17.85
C SER A 7 62.20 -1.89 18.39
N PRO A 8 61.40 -2.09 19.49
CA PRO A 8 61.59 -3.08 20.56
C PRO A 8 60.37 -3.53 21.44
N ILE A 9 60.70 -4.43 22.40
CA ILE A 9 60.29 -4.48 23.82
C ILE A 9 58.87 -4.91 24.24
N ALA A 10 58.87 -5.99 25.05
CA ALA A 10 57.82 -6.53 25.89
C ALA A 10 57.74 -5.84 27.27
N PHE A 11 56.59 -5.90 27.96
CA PHE A 11 56.49 -5.83 29.44
C PHE A 11 55.16 -6.47 29.92
N PRO A 12 55.04 -6.86 31.21
CA PRO A 12 54.38 -8.11 31.62
C PRO A 12 53.14 -7.93 32.50
N SER A 13 52.59 -9.09 32.88
CA SER A 13 51.47 -9.38 33.79
C SER A 13 51.37 -8.52 35.06
N SER A 14 50.14 -8.15 35.43
CA SER A 14 49.74 -8.03 36.84
C SER A 14 48.28 -8.44 37.04
N ARG A 15 48.06 -9.20 38.10
CA ARG A 15 46.80 -9.81 38.54
C ARG A 15 46.29 -8.97 39.72
N ILE A 16 45.05 -8.50 39.71
CA ILE A 16 44.40 -7.96 40.92
C ILE A 16 42.96 -8.48 41.02
N THR A 17 42.69 -9.11 42.15
CA THR A 17 41.42 -9.65 42.64
C THR A 17 40.50 -8.56 43.20
N SER A 18 39.18 -8.71 43.14
CA SER A 18 38.32 -8.92 44.34
C SER A 18 36.84 -8.51 44.18
N ARG A 19 36.00 -9.39 44.77
CA ARG A 19 34.74 -9.17 45.53
C ARG A 19 33.44 -8.71 44.85
N LEU A 20 32.49 -9.65 44.88
CA LEU A 20 31.04 -9.53 45.12
C LEU A 20 30.64 -8.31 45.95
N HIS A 21 29.42 -7.78 45.77
CA HIS A 21 28.40 -7.66 46.82
C HIS A 21 27.02 -7.27 46.25
N SER A 22 26.01 -7.87 46.85
CA SER A 22 24.57 -7.70 46.69
C SER A 22 24.09 -6.29 47.07
N HIS A 23 23.21 -5.70 46.27
CA HIS A 23 22.47 -4.49 46.64
C HIS A 23 21.03 -4.85 47.02
N ASN A 24 20.76 -4.69 48.31
CA ASN A 24 19.47 -4.75 48.99
C ASN A 24 18.66 -3.47 48.71
N PRO A 25 17.34 -3.49 48.45
CA PRO A 25 16.56 -2.27 48.24
C PRO A 25 16.19 -1.60 49.56
N LEU A 26 16.56 -0.32 49.71
CA LEU A 26 16.21 0.54 50.83
C LEU A 26 14.73 0.96 50.75
N LYS A 27 13.94 0.56 51.76
CA LYS A 27 12.63 1.15 52.08
C LYS A 27 12.81 2.60 52.54
N LEU A 28 12.11 3.52 51.90
CA LEU A 28 11.94 4.89 52.39
C LEU A 28 10.48 5.14 52.72
N SER A 29 10.17 5.05 54.01
CA SER A 29 8.96 5.56 54.63
C SER A 29 9.16 7.05 54.94
N PHE A 30 8.35 7.91 54.33
CA PHE A 30 8.23 9.31 54.75
C PHE A 30 6.78 9.61 55.14
N SER A 31 6.51 9.44 56.43
CA SER A 31 5.47 10.19 57.13
C SER A 31 6.04 11.58 57.42
N ARG A 32 5.50 12.62 56.78
CA ARG A 32 5.47 13.94 57.40
C ARG A 32 4.31 14.80 56.88
N THR A 33 3.49 15.16 57.84
CA THR A 33 2.44 16.17 57.89
C THR A 33 2.83 17.45 57.15
N ILE A 34 2.03 17.85 56.16
CA ILE A 34 2.15 19.15 55.46
C ILE A 34 1.04 20.05 56.02
N PRO A 35 1.34 21.24 56.57
CA PRO A 35 0.33 22.17 57.04
C PRO A 35 -0.41 22.82 55.85
N SER A 36 -1.70 23.05 56.05
CA SER A 36 -2.68 23.52 55.07
C SER A 36 -2.34 24.88 54.44
N LEU A 37 -2.03 24.91 53.14
CA LEU A 37 -2.08 26.13 52.34
C LEU A 37 -3.53 26.39 51.90
N LYS A 38 -4.13 27.48 52.38
CA LYS A 38 -5.37 28.05 51.84
C LYS A 38 -5.07 28.72 50.50
N LEU A 39 -5.65 28.20 49.41
CA LEU A 39 -5.63 28.82 48.09
C LEU A 39 -6.88 29.70 47.88
N PRO A 40 -6.76 30.90 47.30
CA PRO A 40 -7.91 31.73 46.96
C PRO A 40 -8.67 31.14 45.76
N LYS A 41 -10.01 31.24 45.80
CA LYS A 41 -10.91 30.79 44.74
C LYS A 41 -10.74 31.65 43.48
N LEU A 42 -9.99 31.15 42.49
CA LEU A 42 -9.99 31.69 41.13
C LEU A 42 -11.12 31.02 40.34
N ALA A 43 -12.19 31.79 40.12
CA ALA A 43 -13.27 31.43 39.22
C ALA A 43 -12.78 31.55 37.76
N ALA A 44 -12.27 30.45 37.22
CA ALA A 44 -11.99 30.32 35.79
C ALA A 44 -13.23 29.78 35.08
N LYS A 45 -13.86 30.66 34.31
CA LYS A 45 -14.97 30.40 33.38
C LYS A 45 -14.52 29.35 32.37
N LEU A 46 -15.11 28.15 32.43
CA LEU A 46 -14.93 27.09 31.44
C LEU A 46 -15.55 27.52 30.09
N ALA A 47 -14.77 28.20 29.26
CA ALA A 47 -14.98 28.20 27.83
C ALA A 47 -14.44 26.87 27.30
N GLY A 48 -15.34 25.92 27.04
CA GLY A 48 -15.04 24.63 26.45
C GLY A 48 -14.47 24.80 25.03
N LYS A 49 -13.17 25.00 24.92
CA LYS A 49 -12.42 24.77 23.69
C LYS A 49 -11.90 23.34 23.75
N SER A 50 -12.72 22.42 23.26
CA SER A 50 -12.31 21.04 23.00
C SER A 50 -11.07 21.08 22.12
N LYS A 51 -9.91 20.78 22.69
CA LYS A 51 -8.71 20.45 21.92
C LYS A 51 -9.05 19.16 21.19
N SER A 52 -9.50 19.30 19.95
CA SER A 52 -9.45 18.22 18.98
C SER A 52 -8.01 17.71 18.98
N LYS A 53 -7.84 16.53 19.57
CA LYS A 53 -6.62 15.77 19.50
C LYS A 53 -6.36 15.58 18.01
N SER A 54 -5.36 16.27 17.49
CA SER A 54 -4.75 15.98 16.19
C SER A 54 -4.29 14.53 16.24
N ARG A 55 -5.21 13.62 15.93
CA ARG A 55 -4.85 12.29 15.45
C ARG A 55 -4.17 12.58 14.12
N ALA A 56 -2.91 12.20 14.03
CA ALA A 56 -2.22 12.12 12.76
C ALA A 56 -3.20 11.56 11.72
N SER A 57 -3.51 12.39 10.74
CA SER A 57 -4.34 12.04 9.61
C SER A 57 -3.55 11.03 8.78
N GLY A 58 -3.56 9.76 9.22
CA GLY A 58 -3.26 8.65 8.32
C GLY A 58 -4.22 8.74 7.13
N PRO A 59 -3.78 8.37 5.93
CA PRO A 59 -4.57 8.53 4.72
C PRO A 59 -5.93 7.84 4.90
N LYS A 60 -7.00 8.64 4.92
CA LYS A 60 -8.38 8.16 4.84
C LYS A 60 -8.62 7.64 3.42
N MET A 61 -8.10 6.47 3.11
CA MET A 61 -8.39 5.75 1.88
C MET A 61 -8.73 4.32 2.26
N ALA A 62 -10.04 4.03 2.22
CA ALA A 62 -10.72 2.77 2.54
C ALA A 62 -10.61 2.31 4.02
N ASP A 63 -11.75 2.32 4.73
CA ASP A 63 -11.94 1.74 6.08
C ASP A 63 -11.78 0.19 6.11
N SER A 64 -11.24 -0.44 5.06
CA SER A 64 -10.98 -1.88 4.99
C SER A 64 -9.64 -2.23 5.65
N ALA A 65 -9.60 -3.37 6.35
CA ALA A 65 -8.37 -3.91 6.91
C ALA A 65 -7.31 -4.11 5.80
N ALA A 66 -7.73 -4.57 4.62
CA ALA A 66 -6.85 -4.77 3.47
C ALA A 66 -6.20 -3.46 3.00
N GLY A 67 -6.97 -2.38 2.92
CA GLY A 67 -6.48 -1.04 2.55
C GLY A 67 -5.45 -0.48 3.55
N SER A 68 -5.63 -0.78 4.84
CA SER A 68 -4.67 -0.40 5.88
C SER A 68 -3.33 -1.13 5.73
N TYR A 69 -3.36 -2.45 5.47
CA TYR A 69 -2.15 -3.24 5.20
C TYR A 69 -1.45 -2.80 3.90
N ALA A 70 -2.23 -2.57 2.84
CA ALA A 70 -1.71 -2.11 1.55
C ALA A 70 -1.02 -0.74 1.68
N SER A 71 -1.62 0.18 2.43
CA SER A 71 -1.02 1.50 2.69
C SER A 71 0.28 1.39 3.48
N ALA A 72 0.31 0.55 4.52
CA ALA A 72 1.52 0.31 5.30
C ALA A 72 2.65 -0.31 4.47
N LEU A 73 2.32 -1.28 3.60
CA LEU A 73 3.30 -1.90 2.69
C LEU A 73 3.82 -0.89 1.66
N ALA A 74 2.93 -0.04 1.13
CA ALA A 74 3.32 1.02 0.19
C ALA A 74 4.21 2.08 0.84
N ASP A 75 3.96 2.45 2.10
CA ASP A 75 4.81 3.36 2.85
C ASP A 75 6.22 2.79 3.04
N VAL A 76 6.33 1.50 3.40
CA VAL A 76 7.62 0.80 3.53
C VAL A 76 8.35 0.72 2.19
N ALA A 77 7.64 0.34 1.12
CA ALA A 77 8.21 0.26 -0.23
C ALA A 77 8.70 1.63 -0.72
N LYS A 78 7.98 2.72 -0.37
CA LYS A 78 8.36 4.09 -0.68
C LYS A 78 9.59 4.53 0.11
N SER A 79 9.67 4.23 1.40
CA SER A 79 10.86 4.54 2.23
C SER A 79 12.11 3.84 1.74
N ASN A 80 11.97 2.65 1.15
CA ASN A 80 13.08 1.87 0.60
C ASN A 80 13.33 2.16 -0.89
N GLU A 81 12.57 3.05 -1.54
CA GLU A 81 12.63 3.32 -2.99
C GLU A 81 12.47 2.05 -3.88
N THR A 82 11.80 1.03 -3.35
CA THR A 82 11.64 -0.30 -3.99
C THR A 82 10.20 -0.54 -4.47
N LEU A 83 9.54 0.53 -4.90
CA LEU A 83 8.10 0.48 -5.22
C LEU A 83 7.81 -0.39 -6.45
N GLU A 84 8.64 -0.31 -7.50
CA GLU A 84 8.49 -1.15 -8.71
C GLU A 84 8.81 -2.63 -8.45
N THR A 85 9.88 -2.91 -7.69
CA THR A 85 10.25 -4.29 -7.34
C THR A 85 9.20 -4.93 -6.43
N THR A 86 8.67 -4.17 -5.48
CA THR A 86 7.58 -4.63 -4.60
C THR A 86 6.31 -4.93 -5.40
N SER A 87 5.98 -4.09 -6.40
CA SER A 87 4.84 -4.36 -7.30
C SER A 87 5.04 -5.67 -8.07
N ALA A 88 6.22 -5.90 -8.63
CA ALA A 88 6.53 -7.13 -9.36
C ALA A 88 6.49 -8.37 -8.44
N ASP A 89 6.95 -8.25 -7.20
CA ASP A 89 6.88 -9.32 -6.22
C ASP A 89 5.45 -9.65 -5.81
N LEU A 90 4.59 -8.64 -5.63
CA LEU A 90 3.17 -8.85 -5.33
C LEU A 90 2.42 -9.50 -6.50
N GLU A 91 2.79 -9.22 -7.75
CA GLU A 91 2.24 -9.94 -8.92
C GLU A 91 2.62 -11.43 -8.92
N LYS A 92 3.84 -11.78 -8.48
CA LYS A 92 4.24 -13.19 -8.32
C LYS A 92 3.44 -13.85 -7.19
N VAL A 93 3.28 -13.15 -6.07
CA VAL A 93 2.48 -13.60 -4.94
C VAL A 93 1.03 -13.83 -5.39
N ASP A 94 0.43 -12.93 -6.14
CA ASP A 94 -0.93 -13.10 -6.66
C ASP A 94 -1.08 -14.36 -7.51
N LYS A 95 -0.07 -14.68 -8.34
CA LYS A 95 -0.06 -15.92 -9.14
C LYS A 95 0.00 -17.17 -8.27
N ILE A 96 0.80 -17.17 -7.21
CA ILE A 96 0.93 -18.31 -6.28
C ILE A 96 -0.35 -18.52 -5.49
N PHE A 97 -0.95 -17.43 -4.98
CA PHE A 97 -2.20 -17.47 -4.24
C PHE A 97 -3.45 -17.52 -5.14
N SER A 98 -3.28 -17.52 -6.47
CA SER A 98 -4.39 -17.78 -7.39
C SER A 98 -4.87 -19.22 -7.30
N ASP A 99 -3.96 -20.16 -6.98
CA ASP A 99 -4.29 -21.56 -6.77
C ASP A 99 -5.11 -21.74 -5.48
N PRO A 100 -6.34 -22.27 -5.56
CA PRO A 100 -7.23 -22.38 -4.40
C PRO A 100 -6.67 -23.34 -3.34
N THR A 101 -5.96 -24.39 -3.75
CA THR A 101 -5.29 -25.33 -2.85
C THR A 101 -4.26 -24.66 -1.95
N VAL A 102 -3.52 -23.69 -2.49
CA VAL A 102 -2.52 -22.93 -1.72
C VAL A 102 -3.22 -22.02 -0.71
N LEU A 103 -4.24 -21.29 -1.14
CA LEU A 103 -5.04 -20.46 -0.23
C LEU A 103 -5.67 -21.28 0.91
N ASP A 104 -6.30 -22.40 0.59
CA ASP A 104 -6.97 -23.26 1.58
C ASP A 104 -5.97 -23.81 2.60
N PHE A 105 -4.75 -24.15 2.17
CA PHE A 105 -3.68 -24.56 3.07
C PHE A 105 -3.31 -23.46 4.08
N PHE A 106 -3.16 -22.22 3.62
CA PHE A 106 -2.80 -21.11 4.51
C PHE A 106 -3.96 -20.65 5.40
N VAL A 107 -5.20 -20.76 4.94
CA VAL A 107 -6.41 -20.41 5.71
C VAL A 107 -6.71 -21.46 6.78
N ASN A 108 -6.41 -22.74 6.54
CA ASN A 108 -6.75 -23.82 7.47
C ASN A 108 -6.04 -23.67 8.85
N PRO A 109 -6.80 -23.51 9.96
CA PRO A 109 -6.23 -23.28 11.28
C PRO A 109 -5.65 -24.54 11.95
N THR A 110 -5.88 -25.74 11.40
CA THR A 110 -5.36 -27.01 11.95
C THR A 110 -3.86 -27.18 11.68
N ILE A 111 -3.33 -26.46 10.69
CA ILE A 111 -1.91 -26.49 10.35
C ILE A 111 -1.15 -25.53 11.27
N ASP A 112 -0.07 -26.02 11.85
CA ASP A 112 0.78 -25.26 12.74
C ASP A 112 1.45 -24.05 12.06
N LEU A 113 1.61 -22.95 12.82
CA LEU A 113 2.13 -21.69 12.29
C LEU A 113 3.59 -21.83 11.84
N ASP A 114 4.41 -22.61 12.55
CA ASP A 114 5.81 -22.79 12.19
C ASP A 114 5.96 -23.55 10.86
N THR A 115 5.03 -24.47 10.58
CA THR A 115 5.00 -25.19 9.29
C THR A 115 4.63 -24.24 8.15
N LYS A 116 3.67 -23.34 8.37
CA LYS A 116 3.28 -22.33 7.38
C LYS A 116 4.42 -21.36 7.08
N ARG A 117 5.12 -20.87 8.12
CA ARG A 117 6.29 -19.97 7.96
C ARG A 117 7.39 -20.62 7.14
N LYS A 118 7.75 -21.88 7.42
CA LYS A 118 8.76 -22.61 6.64
C LYS A 118 8.41 -22.69 5.16
N ILE A 119 7.16 -23.04 4.84
CA ILE A 119 6.70 -23.11 3.45
C ILE A 119 6.75 -21.73 2.80
N LEU A 120 6.39 -20.68 3.53
CA LEU A 120 6.43 -19.32 3.03
C LEU A 120 7.88 -18.86 2.76
N ASP A 121 8.82 -19.23 3.62
CA ASP A 121 10.25 -18.94 3.46
C ASP A 121 10.82 -19.67 2.22
N GLU A 122 10.44 -20.93 1.99
CA GLU A 122 10.76 -21.69 0.77
C GLU A 122 10.19 -21.03 -0.49
N ILE A 123 8.92 -20.59 -0.44
CA ILE A 123 8.27 -19.87 -1.54
C ILE A 123 8.97 -18.53 -1.81
N SER A 124 9.36 -17.81 -0.76
CA SER A 124 10.05 -16.53 -0.88
C SER A 124 11.44 -16.65 -1.49
N SER A 125 12.15 -17.74 -1.13
CA SER A 125 13.46 -18.08 -1.67
C SER A 125 13.36 -18.48 -3.14
N THR A 126 12.36 -19.29 -3.49
CA THR A 126 12.10 -19.73 -4.87
C THR A 126 11.71 -18.55 -5.78
N SER A 127 10.92 -17.62 -5.26
CA SER A 127 10.38 -16.48 -6.03
C SER A 127 11.28 -15.24 -6.00
N ALA A 128 12.41 -15.31 -5.28
CA ALA A 128 13.36 -14.23 -5.02
C ALA A 128 12.65 -12.94 -4.59
N LEU A 129 11.80 -13.04 -3.56
CA LEU A 129 11.04 -11.90 -3.03
C LEU A 129 11.93 -11.00 -2.16
N GLN A 130 11.58 -9.71 -2.10
CA GLN A 130 12.27 -8.79 -1.20
C GLN A 130 12.03 -9.12 0.29
N PRO A 131 13.00 -8.81 1.18
CA PRO A 131 12.91 -9.14 2.60
C PRO A 131 11.71 -8.50 3.33
N HIS A 132 11.28 -7.30 2.92
CA HIS A 132 10.11 -6.67 3.51
C HIS A 132 8.80 -7.32 3.06
N VAL A 133 8.75 -7.88 1.84
CA VAL A 133 7.58 -8.62 1.33
C VAL A 133 7.46 -9.97 2.03
N SER A 134 8.56 -10.70 2.21
CA SER A 134 8.54 -11.97 2.96
C SER A 134 8.15 -11.76 4.42
N ASN A 135 8.69 -10.73 5.07
CA ASN A 135 8.31 -10.38 6.43
C ASN A 135 6.83 -9.97 6.53
N PHE A 136 6.32 -9.22 5.55
CA PHE A 136 4.91 -8.86 5.49
C PHE A 136 4.00 -10.10 5.38
N LEU A 137 4.35 -11.06 4.53
CA LEU A 137 3.61 -12.32 4.42
C LEU A 137 3.64 -13.11 5.74
N ASN A 138 4.79 -13.15 6.42
CA ASN A 138 4.91 -13.78 7.74
C ASN A 138 3.98 -13.11 8.78
N ILE A 139 3.91 -11.78 8.79
CA ILE A 139 2.99 -11.03 9.67
C ILE A 139 1.52 -11.37 9.34
N LEU A 140 1.15 -11.50 8.07
CA LEU A 140 -0.22 -11.88 7.69
C LEU A 140 -0.59 -13.28 8.17
N VAL A 141 0.34 -14.24 8.10
CA VAL A 141 0.16 -15.60 8.63
C VAL A 141 0.00 -15.58 10.15
N ASP A 142 0.85 -14.83 10.85
CA ASP A 142 0.80 -14.69 12.32
C ASP A 142 -0.52 -14.08 12.79
N MET A 143 -1.01 -13.07 12.07
CA MET A 143 -2.29 -12.42 12.36
C MET A 143 -3.50 -13.22 11.87
N LYS A 144 -3.30 -14.36 11.20
CA LYS A 144 -4.34 -15.19 10.57
C LYS A 144 -5.22 -14.40 9.57
N ARG A 145 -4.61 -13.46 8.84
CA ARG A 145 -5.27 -12.58 7.86
C ARG A 145 -4.80 -12.81 6.42
N ILE A 146 -4.34 -14.02 6.16
CA ILE A 146 -3.84 -14.43 4.83
C ILE A 146 -4.96 -14.59 3.80
N ASP A 147 -6.20 -14.76 4.25
CA ASP A 147 -7.42 -14.75 3.43
C ASP A 147 -7.59 -13.43 2.65
N LEU A 148 -7.17 -12.32 3.24
CA LEU A 148 -7.26 -10.99 2.66
C LEU A 148 -6.15 -10.69 1.63
N ILE A 149 -5.23 -11.62 1.36
CA ILE A 149 -4.06 -11.36 0.51
C ILE A 149 -4.45 -10.84 -0.88
N LYS A 150 -5.48 -11.41 -1.50
CA LYS A 150 -6.00 -11.00 -2.81
C LYS A 150 -6.57 -9.58 -2.79
N GLU A 151 -7.21 -9.20 -1.70
CA GLU A 151 -7.75 -7.85 -1.52
C GLU A 151 -6.61 -6.85 -1.27
N ILE A 152 -5.63 -7.22 -0.44
CA ILE A 152 -4.45 -6.40 -0.16
C ILE A 152 -3.67 -6.10 -1.43
N ILE A 153 -3.46 -7.08 -2.31
CA ILE A 153 -2.73 -6.89 -3.57
C ILE A 153 -3.46 -5.87 -4.48
N LYS A 154 -4.79 -5.99 -4.61
CA LYS A 154 -5.60 -5.05 -5.38
C LYS A 154 -5.54 -3.64 -4.80
N GLU A 155 -5.68 -3.50 -3.49
CA GLU A 155 -5.57 -2.21 -2.81
C GLU A 155 -4.16 -1.62 -2.93
N PHE A 156 -3.12 -2.45 -2.91
CA PHE A 156 -1.74 -2.00 -3.10
C PHE A 156 -1.53 -1.42 -4.49
N GLU A 157 -2.06 -2.05 -5.55
CA GLU A 157 -2.02 -1.46 -6.91
C GLU A 157 -2.67 -0.08 -6.94
N LEU A 158 -3.81 0.09 -6.27
CA LEU A 158 -4.50 1.38 -6.19
C LEU A 158 -3.69 2.43 -5.43
N VAL A 159 -3.07 2.07 -4.31
CA VAL A 159 -2.22 2.97 -3.53
C VAL A 159 -0.96 3.35 -4.32
N CYS A 160 -0.31 2.37 -4.95
CA CYS A 160 0.84 2.56 -5.84
C CYS A 160 0.52 3.57 -6.94
N ASN A 161 -0.58 3.39 -7.66
CA ASN A 161 -1.02 4.28 -8.72
C ASN A 161 -1.24 5.72 -8.21
N LYS A 162 -1.81 5.88 -7.01
CA LYS A 162 -1.99 7.19 -6.37
C LYS A 162 -0.66 7.84 -5.97
N LEU A 163 0.31 7.06 -5.49
CA LEU A 163 1.62 7.59 -5.10
C LEU A 163 2.46 8.05 -6.30
N THR A 164 2.31 7.39 -7.45
CA THR A 164 3.04 7.71 -8.68
C THR A 164 2.29 8.69 -9.58
N ASP A 165 1.15 9.25 -9.15
CA ASP A 165 0.24 10.06 -9.97
C ASP A 165 -0.07 9.38 -11.33
N THR A 166 -0.22 8.05 -11.29
CA THR A 166 -0.46 7.21 -12.47
C THR A 166 -1.95 6.86 -12.54
N GLU A 167 -2.60 7.26 -13.63
CA GLU A 167 -4.00 6.92 -13.87
C GLU A 167 -4.10 5.57 -14.58
N LEU A 168 -4.97 4.68 -14.10
CA LEU A 168 -5.33 3.46 -14.80
C LEU A 168 -6.49 3.74 -15.78
N ALA A 169 -6.27 3.45 -17.06
CA ALA A 169 -7.29 3.53 -18.10
C ALA A 169 -7.56 2.15 -18.69
N ILE A 170 -8.82 1.71 -18.67
CA ILE A 170 -9.27 0.47 -19.29
C ILE A 170 -9.87 0.82 -20.64
N VAL A 171 -9.23 0.37 -21.72
CA VAL A 171 -9.69 0.60 -23.08
C VAL A 171 -10.33 -0.67 -23.61
N SER A 172 -11.63 -0.63 -23.87
CA SER A 172 -12.37 -1.76 -24.45
C SER A 172 -12.59 -1.51 -25.94
N SER A 173 -12.20 -2.47 -26.78
CA SER A 173 -12.26 -2.36 -28.24
C SER A 173 -12.67 -3.69 -28.86
N VAL A 174 -13.27 -3.64 -30.05
CA VAL A 174 -13.65 -4.84 -30.81
C VAL A 174 -12.42 -5.59 -31.32
N VAL A 175 -11.39 -4.82 -31.68
CA VAL A 175 -10.15 -5.33 -32.28
C VAL A 175 -8.97 -4.93 -31.41
N LYS A 176 -7.92 -5.74 -31.44
CA LYS A 176 -6.64 -5.41 -30.80
C LYS A 176 -6.11 -4.10 -31.39
N LEU A 177 -5.97 -3.10 -30.53
CA LEU A 177 -5.44 -1.79 -30.88
C LEU A 177 -3.93 -1.86 -31.13
N ASP A 178 -3.47 -1.12 -32.13
CA ASP A 178 -2.05 -0.92 -32.37
C ASP A 178 -1.41 0.01 -31.32
N GLN A 179 -0.10 -0.12 -31.11
CA GLN A 179 0.66 0.68 -30.15
C GLN A 179 0.59 2.19 -30.46
N GLN A 180 0.51 2.57 -31.74
CA GLN A 180 0.32 3.97 -32.16
C GLN A 180 -0.99 4.55 -31.59
N HIS A 181 -2.09 3.81 -31.70
CA HIS A 181 -3.39 4.23 -31.20
C HIS A 181 -3.43 4.27 -29.68
N LEU A 182 -2.82 3.29 -29.00
CA LEU A 182 -2.70 3.29 -27.54
C LEU A 182 -1.91 4.50 -27.03
N ALA A 183 -0.83 4.89 -27.71
CA ALA A 183 -0.06 6.08 -27.34
C ALA A 183 -0.86 7.38 -27.53
N GLN A 184 -1.69 7.47 -28.57
CA GLN A 184 -2.60 8.61 -28.76
C GLN A 184 -3.67 8.67 -27.67
N ILE A 185 -4.26 7.53 -27.33
CA ILE A 185 -5.25 7.42 -26.25
C ILE A 185 -4.61 7.81 -24.91
N ALA A 186 -3.39 7.34 -24.62
CA ALA A 186 -2.66 7.70 -23.40
C ALA A 186 -2.48 9.22 -23.29
N LYS A 187 -2.05 9.88 -24.37
CA LYS A 187 -1.90 11.35 -24.42
C LYS A 187 -3.24 12.06 -24.23
N GLY A 188 -4.32 11.53 -24.80
CA GLY A 188 -5.67 12.06 -24.62
C GLY A 188 -6.11 11.99 -23.15
N VAL A 189 -5.95 10.82 -22.52
CA VAL A 189 -6.28 10.61 -21.11
C VAL A 189 -5.42 11.50 -20.21
N GLN A 190 -4.10 11.59 -20.45
CA GLN A 190 -3.19 12.47 -19.71
C GLN A 190 -3.65 13.94 -19.73
N ARG A 191 -4.11 14.44 -20.89
CA ARG A 191 -4.63 15.81 -21.01
C ARG A 191 -5.93 16.01 -20.24
N LEU A 192 -6.79 14.99 -20.18
CA LEU A 192 -8.09 15.06 -19.50
C LEU A 192 -7.97 14.90 -17.98
N THR A 193 -7.04 14.07 -17.50
CA THR A 193 -6.87 13.78 -16.08
C THR A 193 -5.81 14.65 -15.41
N GLY A 194 -4.86 15.19 -16.18
CA GLY A 194 -3.69 15.89 -15.64
C GLY A 194 -2.69 14.94 -14.95
N ALA A 195 -2.84 13.62 -15.12
CA ALA A 195 -1.95 12.63 -14.52
C ALA A 195 -0.56 12.65 -15.17
N LYS A 196 0.48 12.37 -14.38
CA LYS A 196 1.86 12.30 -14.88
C LYS A 196 2.07 11.11 -15.79
N ASN A 197 1.45 9.98 -15.45
CA ASN A 197 1.57 8.75 -16.22
C ASN A 197 0.19 8.08 -16.39
N VAL A 198 0.02 7.31 -17.46
CA VAL A 198 -1.23 6.58 -17.72
C VAL A 198 -0.89 5.14 -18.07
N ARG A 199 -1.38 4.20 -17.26
CA ARG A 199 -1.30 2.77 -17.54
C ARG A 199 -2.57 2.34 -18.26
N ILE A 200 -2.42 1.80 -19.47
CA ILE A 200 -3.55 1.32 -20.27
C ILE A 200 -3.68 -0.20 -20.13
N LYS A 201 -4.84 -0.68 -19.67
CA LYS A 201 -5.24 -2.09 -19.76
C LYS A 201 -6.20 -2.22 -20.95
N THR A 202 -5.87 -3.07 -21.92
CA THR A 202 -6.71 -3.31 -23.10
C THR A 202 -7.61 -4.52 -22.87
N VAL A 203 -8.89 -4.38 -23.22
CA VAL A 203 -9.90 -5.44 -23.15
C VAL A 203 -10.54 -5.57 -24.51
N ILE A 204 -10.69 -6.81 -25.00
CA ILE A 204 -11.40 -7.07 -26.25
C ILE A 204 -12.85 -7.37 -25.88
N ASP A 205 -13.77 -6.52 -26.34
CA ASP A 205 -15.19 -6.68 -26.10
C ASP A 205 -15.92 -6.79 -27.44
N PRO A 206 -16.39 -8.00 -27.82
CA PRO A 206 -17.05 -8.26 -29.09
C PRO A 206 -18.50 -7.73 -29.15
N THR A 207 -19.05 -7.22 -28.05
CA THR A 207 -20.40 -6.64 -28.03
C THR A 207 -20.45 -5.26 -28.70
N LEU A 208 -19.30 -4.60 -28.82
CA LEU A 208 -19.16 -3.36 -29.56
C LEU A 208 -19.18 -3.66 -31.07
N VAL A 209 -19.95 -2.87 -31.82
CA VAL A 209 -20.03 -3.00 -33.29
C VAL A 209 -18.76 -2.40 -33.94
N ALA A 210 -18.35 -1.22 -33.47
CA ALA A 210 -17.14 -0.52 -33.91
C ALA A 210 -16.80 0.61 -32.92
N GLY A 211 -15.52 1.02 -32.90
CA GLY A 211 -14.98 2.04 -32.01
C GLY A 211 -14.38 1.47 -30.72
N PHE A 212 -14.20 2.32 -29.71
CA PHE A 212 -13.64 1.94 -28.42
C PHE A 212 -14.30 2.71 -27.27
N THR A 213 -14.22 2.16 -26.06
CA THR A 213 -14.62 2.83 -24.83
C THR A 213 -13.44 2.91 -23.87
N ILE A 214 -13.30 4.04 -23.18
CA ILE A 214 -12.24 4.27 -22.19
C ILE A 214 -12.90 4.46 -20.84
N ARG A 215 -12.56 3.63 -19.87
CA ARG A 215 -12.93 3.81 -18.45
C ARG A 215 -11.70 4.24 -17.67
N TYR A 216 -11.80 5.32 -16.92
CA TYR A 216 -10.72 5.86 -16.09
C TYR A 216 -11.26 6.48 -14.79
N GLY A 217 -10.35 6.89 -13.90
CA GLY A 217 -10.66 7.35 -12.55
C GLY A 217 -10.44 6.28 -11.49
N ASN A 218 -10.17 6.72 -10.26
CA ASN A 218 -9.88 5.88 -9.07
C ASN A 218 -10.91 4.77 -8.79
N SER A 219 -12.14 4.92 -9.28
CA SER A 219 -13.22 3.94 -9.14
C SER A 219 -13.86 3.56 -10.50
N GLY A 220 -13.23 3.91 -11.63
CA GLY A 220 -13.79 3.68 -12.96
C GLY A 220 -15.07 4.45 -13.27
N SER A 221 -15.33 5.56 -12.57
CA SER A 221 -16.57 6.34 -12.69
C SER A 221 -16.64 7.17 -13.97
N LYS A 222 -15.49 7.48 -14.59
CA LYS A 222 -15.44 8.26 -15.83
C LYS A 222 -15.37 7.32 -17.01
N LEU A 223 -16.34 7.44 -17.90
CA LEU A 223 -16.44 6.63 -19.11
C LEU A 223 -16.51 7.56 -20.32
N ILE A 224 -15.58 7.39 -21.24
CA ILE A 224 -15.62 7.99 -22.57
C ILE A 224 -16.02 6.88 -23.53
N ASP A 225 -17.20 7.01 -24.10
CA ASP A 225 -17.70 6.11 -25.11
C ASP A 225 -17.55 6.77 -26.49
N MET A 226 -16.72 6.18 -27.33
CA MET A 226 -16.53 6.56 -28.74
C MET A 226 -16.95 5.40 -29.66
N SER A 227 -17.92 4.59 -29.24
CA SER A 227 -18.49 3.54 -30.06
C SER A 227 -19.44 4.11 -31.12
N VAL A 228 -19.51 3.42 -32.25
CA VAL A 228 -20.45 3.78 -33.34
C VAL A 228 -21.90 3.66 -32.88
N LYS A 229 -22.19 2.73 -31.95
CA LYS A 229 -23.51 2.57 -31.35
C LYS A 229 -23.98 3.89 -30.71
N LYS A 230 -23.13 4.49 -29.87
CA LYS A 230 -23.45 5.77 -29.23
C LYS A 230 -23.63 6.90 -30.25
N GLN A 231 -22.77 6.97 -31.27
CA GLN A 231 -22.92 7.99 -32.31
C GLN A 231 -24.27 7.88 -33.05
N LEU A 232 -24.74 6.66 -33.31
CA LEU A 232 -26.06 6.44 -33.92
C LEU A 232 -27.21 6.80 -32.98
N GLU A 233 -27.08 6.49 -31.68
CA GLU A 233 -28.06 6.89 -30.66
C GLU A 233 -28.14 8.42 -30.53
N ASP A 234 -27.00 9.11 -30.50
CA ASP A 234 -26.92 10.57 -30.44
C ASP A 234 -27.55 11.22 -31.69
N LEU A 235 -27.36 10.63 -32.87
CA LEU A 235 -28.01 11.08 -34.11
C LEU A 235 -29.52 10.83 -34.08
N ALA A 236 -29.97 9.65 -33.66
CA ALA A 236 -31.40 9.34 -33.55
C ALA A 236 -32.11 10.29 -32.58
N ALA A 237 -31.48 10.62 -31.45
CA ALA A 237 -32.01 11.58 -30.48
C ALA A 237 -32.11 13.00 -31.04
N GLN A 238 -31.16 13.42 -31.89
CA GLN A 238 -31.22 14.73 -32.55
C GLN A 238 -32.37 14.84 -33.56
N LEU A 239 -32.68 13.74 -34.25
CA LEU A 239 -33.80 13.70 -35.20
C LEU A 239 -35.15 13.73 -34.47
N ASP A 240 -35.30 12.96 -33.39
CA ASP A 240 -36.52 12.91 -32.58
C ASP A 240 -36.87 14.28 -31.94
N LEU A 241 -35.86 15.06 -31.56
CA LEU A 241 -36.05 16.42 -31.04
C LEU A 241 -36.39 17.47 -32.12
N GLY A 242 -36.10 17.18 -33.40
CA GLY A 242 -36.39 18.06 -34.54
C GLY A 242 -37.87 18.13 -34.91
N ASP A 243 -38.66 17.10 -34.56
CA ASP A 243 -40.07 17.00 -34.94
C ASP A 243 -41.03 17.81 -34.02
N ILE A 244 -40.52 18.52 -32.99
CA ILE A 244 -41.34 19.20 -31.97
C ILE A 244 -41.47 20.74 -32.18
N GLN A 245 -40.86 21.36 -33.20
CA GLN A 245 -40.96 22.83 -33.40
C GLN A 245 -41.34 23.27 -34.82
N LEU A 246 -42.52 22.89 -35.32
CA LEU A 246 -43.16 23.56 -36.48
C LEU A 246 -44.70 23.57 -36.37
N ALA A 247 -45.24 23.98 -35.23
CA ALA A 247 -46.66 24.33 -35.09
C ALA A 247 -46.83 25.57 -34.19
N ALA A 248 -46.59 26.75 -34.77
CA ALA A 248 -47.09 28.03 -34.29
C ALA A 248 -47.20 28.99 -35.47
#